data_AF-A0A5C6PBF1-F1
#
_entry.id   AF-A0A5C6PBF1-F1
#
_cell.length_a   1.000
_cell.length_b   1.000
_cell.length_c   1.000
_cell.angle_alpha   90.00
_cell.angle_beta   90.00
_cell.angle_gamma   90.00
#
_symmetry.space_group_name_H-M   'P 1'
#
loop_
_entity.id
_entity.type
_entity.pdbx_description
1 polymer ?
#
loop_
_entity_poly.entity_id
_entity_poly.type
_entity_poly.pdbx_seq_one_letter_code
_entity_poly.pdbx_strand_id
1 'polypeptide(L)'
;MCSINHRELRLSHAMVFAIEEINNSTELLPGIKLGYQIHDSCAAVSIAVHVAFQLLNTLDPVFVTGDNCSQSGMVMAVVGESGSTPSISISRVIGSFDIH
;
A
#
# COMPACT_ATOMS: atom_id res chain seq x y z
N MET A 1 -10.28 2.44 -21.43
CA MET A 1 -9.77 1.15 -20.95
C MET A 1 -8.41 1.42 -20.33
N CYS A 2 -8.13 0.91 -19.13
CA CYS A 2 -6.82 1.11 -18.49
C CYS A 2 -5.73 0.40 -19.31
N SER A 3 -4.61 1.09 -19.55
CA SER A 3 -3.48 0.57 -20.32
C SER A 3 -2.22 0.59 -19.48
N ILE A 4 -1.35 -0.40 -19.68
CA ILE A 4 -0.07 -0.48 -18.97
C ILE A 4 0.78 0.77 -19.27
N ASN A 5 1.22 1.44 -18.22
CA ASN A 5 2.17 2.55 -18.30
C ASN A 5 3.57 2.06 -17.91
N HIS A 6 4.52 2.09 -18.86
CA HIS A 6 5.89 1.64 -18.64
C HIS A 6 6.67 2.45 -17.60
N ARG A 7 6.30 3.72 -17.36
CA ARG A 7 6.91 4.52 -16.28
C ARG A 7 6.46 3.99 -14.92
N GLU A 8 5.16 3.84 -14.72
CA GLU A 8 4.60 3.34 -13.45
C GLU A 8 5.06 1.90 -13.17
N LEU A 9 5.16 1.04 -14.19
CA LEU A 9 5.68 -0.32 -14.04
C LEU A 9 7.15 -0.34 -13.58
N ARG A 10 7.98 0.59 -14.05
CA ARG A 10 9.36 0.72 -13.58
C ARG A 10 9.41 1.20 -12.12
N LEU A 11 8.52 2.12 -11.74
CA LEU A 11 8.41 2.59 -10.36
C LEU A 11 7.95 1.46 -9.43
N SER A 12 7.01 0.61 -9.84
CA SER A 12 6.60 -0.55 -9.04
C SER A 12 7.73 -1.56 -8.87
N HIS A 13 8.52 -1.84 -9.91
CA HIS A 13 9.71 -2.69 -9.78
C HIS A 13 10.77 -2.07 -8.87
N ALA A 14 10.97 -0.74 -8.94
CA ALA A 14 11.90 -0.04 -8.06
C ALA A 14 11.48 -0.16 -6.58
N MET A 15 10.17 -0.12 -6.29
CA MET A 15 9.64 -0.36 -4.94
C MET A 15 9.94 -1.78 -4.46
N VAL A 16 9.67 -2.79 -5.29
CA VAL A 16 9.97 -4.21 -4.96
C VAL A 16 11.45 -4.37 -4.66
N PHE A 17 12.32 -3.86 -5.54
CA PHE A 17 13.76 -3.92 -5.37
C PHE A 17 14.22 -3.22 -4.07
N ALA A 18 13.70 -2.02 -3.77
CA ALA A 18 14.05 -1.30 -2.56
C ALA A 18 13.66 -2.09 -1.28
N ILE A 19 12.50 -2.74 -1.29
CA ILE A 19 12.07 -3.59 -0.17
C ILE A 19 12.99 -4.81 -0.02
N GLU A 20 13.38 -5.45 -1.12
CA GLU A 20 14.30 -6.58 -1.10
C GLU A 20 15.67 -6.19 -0.53
N GLU A 21 16.21 -5.05 -0.93
CA GLU A 21 17.47 -4.51 -0.39
C GLU A 21 17.36 -4.20 1.11
N ILE A 22 16.25 -3.58 1.56
CA ILE A 22 16.03 -3.33 3.00
C ILE A 22 15.96 -4.65 3.77
N ASN A 23 15.20 -5.63 3.28
CA ASN A 23 15.02 -6.92 3.94
C ASN A 23 16.30 -7.77 3.98
N ASN A 24 17.24 -7.54 3.07
CA ASN A 24 18.53 -8.23 3.02
C ASN A 24 19.65 -7.46 3.74
N SER A 25 19.38 -6.24 4.22
CA SER A 25 20.32 -5.44 4.97
C SER A 25 20.41 -5.89 6.42
N THR A 26 21.61 -5.95 6.97
CA THR A 26 21.83 -6.12 8.42
C THR A 26 21.81 -4.78 9.17
N GLU A 27 21.81 -3.66 8.46
CA GLU A 27 21.86 -2.31 9.03
C GLU A 27 20.47 -1.66 9.05
N LEU A 28 19.66 -1.90 8.01
CA LEU A 28 18.31 -1.35 7.89
C LEU A 28 17.29 -2.34 8.45
N LEU A 29 16.56 -1.92 9.48
CA LEU A 29 15.47 -2.69 10.10
C LEU A 29 15.85 -4.13 10.51
N PRO A 30 16.93 -4.32 11.29
CA PRO A 30 17.38 -5.66 11.67
C PRO A 30 16.28 -6.43 12.43
N GLY A 31 15.99 -7.65 11.99
CA GLY A 31 14.96 -8.50 12.60
C GLY A 31 13.52 -8.21 12.18
N ILE A 32 13.30 -7.25 11.28
CA ILE A 32 11.99 -6.90 10.72
C ILE A 32 11.99 -7.22 9.22
N LYS A 33 10.89 -7.79 8.71
CA LYS A 33 10.68 -7.97 7.27
C LYS A 33 9.54 -7.07 6.81
N LEU A 34 9.80 -6.25 5.81
CA LEU A 34 8.81 -5.46 5.11
C LEU A 34 8.08 -6.33 4.07
N GLY A 35 6.76 -6.34 4.14
CA GLY A 35 5.87 -6.82 3.07
C GLY A 35 5.34 -5.66 2.23
N TYR A 36 4.64 -5.97 1.15
CA TYR A 36 4.01 -4.96 0.29
C TYR A 36 2.74 -5.46 -0.40
N GLN A 37 1.89 -4.51 -0.79
CA GLN A 37 0.78 -4.69 -1.72
C GLN A 37 0.86 -3.58 -2.77
N ILE A 38 0.83 -3.94 -4.06
CA ILE A 38 0.95 -2.99 -5.17
C ILE A 38 -0.35 -3.03 -5.97
N HIS A 39 -0.98 -1.88 -6.14
CA HIS A 39 -2.26 -1.73 -6.83
C HIS A 39 -2.13 -0.71 -7.96
N ASP A 40 -2.80 -0.96 -9.09
CA ASP A 40 -2.92 -0.02 -10.19
C ASP A 40 -4.15 0.89 -9.98
N SER A 41 -3.91 2.20 -9.81
CA SER A 41 -4.98 3.19 -9.70
C SER A 41 -5.56 3.59 -11.06
N CYS A 42 -4.91 3.20 -12.16
CA CYS A 42 -5.23 3.62 -13.52
C CYS A 42 -5.35 5.15 -13.68
N ALA A 43 -4.62 5.92 -12.85
CA ALA A 43 -4.71 7.38 -12.73
C ALA A 43 -6.15 7.91 -12.52
N ALA A 44 -7.06 7.06 -12.02
CA ALA A 44 -8.47 7.37 -11.85
C ALA A 44 -8.81 7.53 -10.37
N VAL A 45 -9.43 8.65 -9.99
CA VAL A 45 -9.80 8.95 -8.61
C VAL A 45 -10.70 7.86 -8.00
N SER A 46 -11.68 7.37 -8.76
CA SER A 46 -12.59 6.32 -8.27
C SER A 46 -11.87 5.01 -7.94
N ILE A 47 -10.88 4.61 -8.74
CA ILE A 47 -10.08 3.41 -8.51
C ILE A 47 -9.10 3.65 -7.37
N ALA A 48 -8.45 4.82 -7.32
CA ALA A 48 -7.56 5.21 -6.23
C ALA A 48 -8.26 5.17 -4.86
N VAL A 49 -9.48 5.70 -4.77
CA VAL A 49 -10.31 5.61 -3.54
C VAL A 49 -10.69 4.17 -3.22
N HIS A 50 -11.05 3.36 -4.22
CA HIS A 50 -11.35 1.94 -4.01
C HIS A 50 -10.15 1.17 -3.44
N VAL A 51 -8.96 1.39 -4.01
CA VAL A 51 -7.69 0.82 -3.52
C VAL A 51 -7.40 1.28 -2.09
N ALA A 52 -7.59 2.58 -1.79
CA ALA A 52 -7.39 3.09 -0.43
C ALA A 52 -8.26 2.35 0.60
N PHE A 53 -9.52 2.05 0.28
CA PHE A 53 -10.36 1.22 1.13
C PHE A 53 -9.89 -0.24 1.21
N GLN A 54 -9.36 -0.82 0.13
CA GLN A 54 -8.78 -2.17 0.18
C GLN A 54 -7.60 -2.25 1.13
N LEU A 55 -6.73 -1.23 1.16
CA LEU A 55 -5.56 -1.15 2.06
C LEU A 55 -5.94 -1.06 3.54
N LEU A 56 -7.13 -0.53 3.85
CA LEU A 56 -7.65 -0.47 5.21
C LEU A 56 -8.19 -1.81 5.72
N ASN A 57 -8.48 -2.75 4.81
CA ASN A 57 -8.96 -4.06 5.19
C ASN A 57 -7.77 -5.00 5.43
N THR A 58 -7.85 -5.82 6.47
CA THR A 58 -6.87 -6.87 6.72
C THR A 58 -6.89 -7.90 5.57
N LEU A 59 -5.72 -8.47 5.26
CA LEU A 59 -5.55 -9.53 4.27
C LEU A 59 -6.30 -10.84 4.59
N ASP A 60 -6.82 -10.95 5.82
CA ASP A 60 -7.50 -12.13 6.32
C ASP A 60 -9.03 -11.94 6.18
N PRO A 61 -9.72 -12.74 5.35
CA PRO A 61 -11.18 -12.66 5.19
C PRO A 61 -11.95 -13.12 6.42
N VAL A 62 -11.26 -13.65 7.44
CA VAL A 62 -11.86 -14.07 8.69
C VAL A 62 -12.15 -12.83 9.54
N PHE A 63 -13.42 -12.42 9.56
CA PHE A 63 -13.95 -11.54 10.60
C PHE A 63 -13.70 -12.19 11.97
N VAL A 64 -12.62 -11.83 12.65
CA VAL A 64 -12.37 -12.26 14.02
C VAL A 64 -13.48 -11.66 14.89
N THR A 65 -14.51 -12.47 15.17
CA THR A 65 -15.71 -12.05 15.89
C THR A 65 -15.51 -12.05 17.42
N GLY A 66 -14.25 -11.96 17.87
CA GLY A 66 -13.87 -11.92 19.28
C GLY A 66 -12.98 -10.71 19.57
N ASP A 67 -12.89 -10.32 20.85
CA ASP A 67 -12.19 -9.13 21.35
C ASP A 67 -10.68 -9.03 21.04
N ASN A 68 -10.14 -9.97 20.25
CA ASN A 68 -8.75 -10.03 19.84
C ASN A 68 -8.61 -9.52 18.40
N CYS A 69 -8.74 -8.20 18.21
CA CYS A 69 -8.27 -7.55 16.98
C CYS A 69 -6.74 -7.70 16.91
N SER A 70 -6.26 -8.74 16.22
CA SER A 70 -4.85 -8.80 15.86
C SER A 70 -4.60 -7.71 14.80
N GLN A 71 -3.73 -6.75 15.08
CA GLN A 71 -3.25 -5.76 14.09
C GLN A 71 -2.39 -6.40 12.97
N SER A 72 -2.45 -7.73 12.83
CA SER A 72 -1.63 -8.48 11.89
C SER A 72 -2.12 -8.20 10.47
N GLY A 73 -1.24 -7.68 9.61
CA GLY A 73 -1.56 -7.39 8.21
C GLY A 73 -2.15 -6.00 7.94
N MET A 74 -2.13 -5.08 8.92
CA MET A 74 -2.48 -3.68 8.69
C MET A 74 -1.40 -2.99 7.83
N VAL A 75 -1.83 -2.22 6.83
CA VAL A 75 -0.94 -1.36 6.04
C VAL A 75 -0.50 -0.18 6.91
N MET A 76 0.80 -0.03 7.13
CA MET A 76 1.36 1.04 7.97
C MET A 76 1.59 2.34 7.19
N ALA A 77 1.91 2.22 5.90
CA ALA A 77 2.25 3.36 5.06
C ALA A 77 1.89 3.13 3.59
N VAL A 78 1.67 4.21 2.86
CA VAL A 78 1.35 4.17 1.41
C VAL A 78 2.35 5.03 0.62
N VAL A 79 2.97 4.42 -0.40
CA VAL A 79 3.84 5.13 -1.34
C VAL A 79 3.13 5.28 -2.68
N GLY A 80 2.85 6.52 -3.09
CA GLY A 80 2.09 6.87 -4.30
C GLY A 80 1.05 7.97 -4.01
N GLU A 81 0.24 8.41 -4.98
CA GLU A 81 0.20 8.14 -6.42
C GLU A 81 1.04 9.19 -7.20
N SER A 82 1.36 8.93 -8.48
CA SER A 82 2.18 9.82 -9.33
C SER A 82 1.52 11.19 -9.61
N GLY A 83 0.20 11.29 -9.55
CA GLY A 83 -0.63 12.48 -9.80
C GLY A 83 -1.28 13.01 -8.52
N SER A 84 -1.35 14.35 -8.41
CA SER A 84 -1.80 15.01 -7.18
C SER A 84 -3.26 14.72 -6.82
N THR A 85 -4.18 14.71 -7.79
CA THR A 85 -5.62 14.52 -7.54
C THR A 85 -5.96 13.16 -6.91
N PRO A 86 -5.58 12.01 -7.49
CA PRO A 86 -5.78 10.71 -6.85
C PRO A 86 -4.95 10.56 -5.55
N SER A 87 -3.74 11.12 -5.45
CA SER A 87 -2.97 11.13 -4.19
C SER A 87 -3.72 11.82 -3.05
N ILE A 88 -4.23 13.04 -3.29
CA ILE A 88 -5.08 13.76 -2.32
C ILE A 88 -6.30 12.93 -1.93
N SER A 89 -6.88 12.19 -2.89
CA SER A 89 -8.05 11.35 -2.65
C SER A 89 -7.71 10.15 -1.76
N ILE A 90 -6.58 9.49 -1.99
CA ILE A 90 -6.06 8.41 -1.14
C ILE A 90 -5.78 8.94 0.27
N SER A 91 -5.03 10.04 0.40
CA SER A 91 -4.68 10.64 1.70
C SER A 91 -5.91 11.00 2.54
N ARG A 92 -6.98 11.48 1.91
CA ARG A 92 -8.25 11.76 2.61
C ARG A 92 -8.92 10.51 3.17
N VAL A 93 -8.78 9.36 2.51
CA VAL A 93 -9.36 8.09 2.97
C VAL A 93 -8.51 7.51 4.10
N ILE A 94 -7.20 7.40 3.90
CA ILE A 94 -6.31 6.70 4.85
C ILE A 94 -5.92 7.55 6.06
N GLY A 95 -5.99 8.89 5.95
CA GLY A 95 -5.54 9.80 7.02
C GLY A 95 -6.36 9.77 8.30
N SER A 96 -7.56 9.18 8.28
CA SER A 96 -8.36 8.96 9.51
C SER A 96 -8.00 7.66 10.25
N PHE A 97 -7.08 6.85 9.69
CA PHE A 97 -6.69 5.54 10.20
C PHE A 97 -5.21 5.48 10.60
N ASP A 98 -4.57 6.64 10.79
CA ASP A 98 -3.15 6.78 11.16
C ASP A 98 -2.17 6.09 10.19
N ILE A 99 -2.59 5.88 8.94
CA ILE A 99 -1.72 5.42 7.85
C ILE A 99 -1.10 6.64 7.16
N HIS A 100 0.23 6.61 6.99
CA HIS A 100 1.02 7.73 6.51
C HIS A 100 1.61 7.51 5.11
#